data_AF-A0A2N3I031-F1
#
_entry.id   AF-A0A2N3I031-F1
#
_cell.length_a   1.000
_cell.length_b   1.000
_cell.length_c   1.000
_cell.angle_alpha   90.00
_cell.angle_beta   90.00
_cell.angle_gamma   90.00
#
_symmetry.space_group_name_H-M   'P 1'
#
loop_
_entity.id
_entity.type
_entity.pdbx_description
1 polymer ?
#
loop_
_entity_poly.entity_id
_entity_poly.type
_entity_poly.pdbx_seq_one_letter_code
_entity_poly.pdbx_strand_id
1 'polypeptide(L)'
;MSKKEDIYKDDFIKELMKDVELEDPSAQFTNRVMDMVMQDWLAKPIEMKKPISRNQWIWISGLILLVVLILLGTDVRTLISSAENPFLHQIDAVLLQPINQTLIKVFESLIKLPVMVYIVAVSFGGLVAFDRIVNKLLHH
;
A
#
# COMPACT_ATOMS: atom_id res chain seq x y z
N MET A 1 -22.57 31.43 -32.61
CA MET A 1 -22.83 31.62 -31.17
C MET A 1 -24.22 31.07 -30.90
N SER A 2 -24.36 29.76 -30.71
CA SER A 2 -25.66 29.07 -30.59
C SER A 2 -26.07 29.03 -29.12
N LYS A 3 -27.00 29.89 -28.74
CA LYS A 3 -27.56 29.94 -27.39
C LYS A 3 -29.08 29.91 -27.49
N LYS A 4 -29.64 28.88 -26.86
CA LYS A 4 -30.93 28.88 -26.15
C LYS A 4 -32.19 28.86 -27.03
N GLU A 5 -32.49 27.69 -27.59
CA GLU A 5 -33.87 27.31 -27.93
C GLU A 5 -34.15 25.93 -27.31
N ASP A 6 -34.49 25.87 -26.03
CA ASP A 6 -35.05 24.64 -25.40
C ASP A 6 -35.65 24.93 -24.01
N ILE A 7 -36.38 26.05 -23.86
CA ILE A 7 -37.10 26.38 -22.60
C ILE A 7 -38.62 26.28 -22.80
N TYR A 8 -39.13 26.58 -24.01
CA TYR A 8 -40.58 26.57 -24.29
C TYR A 8 -41.18 25.18 -24.54
N LYS A 9 -40.36 24.15 -24.73
CA LYS A 9 -40.84 22.76 -24.79
C LYS A 9 -41.12 22.19 -23.40
N ASP A 10 -40.57 22.79 -22.36
CA ASP A 10 -40.67 22.26 -21.00
C ASP A 10 -42.07 22.50 -20.43
N ASP A 11 -42.64 23.70 -20.60
CA ASP A 11 -43.98 24.01 -20.09
C ASP A 11 -45.09 23.23 -20.82
N PHE A 12 -45.02 23.12 -22.16
CA PHE A 12 -45.99 22.36 -22.95
C PHE A 12 -45.92 20.85 -22.66
N ILE A 13 -44.72 20.30 -22.53
CA ILE A 13 -44.54 18.88 -22.18
C ILE A 13 -44.98 18.63 -20.74
N LYS A 14 -44.71 19.56 -19.82
CA LYS A 14 -45.12 19.46 -18.42
C LYS A 14 -46.62 19.58 -18.24
N GLU A 15 -47.30 20.33 -19.12
CA GLU A 15 -48.76 20.39 -19.17
C GLU A 15 -49.36 19.10 -19.75
N LEU A 16 -48.76 18.52 -20.80
CA LEU A 16 -49.15 17.20 -21.34
C LEU A 16 -48.91 16.04 -20.37
N MET A 17 -47.83 16.09 -19.57
CA MET A 17 -47.52 15.05 -18.58
C MET A 17 -48.27 15.23 -17.26
N LYS A 18 -48.93 16.38 -17.04
CA LYS A 18 -49.65 16.69 -15.80
C LYS A 18 -50.87 15.79 -15.58
N ASP A 19 -51.46 15.34 -16.68
CA ASP A 19 -52.64 14.47 -16.70
C ASP A 19 -52.27 12.98 -16.81
N VAL A 20 -50.98 12.64 -16.85
CA VAL A 20 -50.51 11.26 -16.88
C VAL A 20 -50.35 10.77 -15.45
N GLU A 21 -51.21 9.84 -15.03
CA GLU A 21 -51.02 9.12 -13.77
C GLU A 21 -49.72 8.32 -13.85
N LEU A 22 -48.76 8.67 -12.98
CA LEU A 22 -47.53 7.92 -12.82
C LEU A 22 -47.88 6.61 -12.13
N GLU A 23 -47.71 5.48 -12.82
CA GLU A 23 -47.84 4.16 -12.22
C GLU A 23 -46.77 3.97 -11.14
N ASP A 24 -47.20 3.57 -9.94
CA ASP A 24 -46.28 3.22 -8.87
C ASP A 24 -45.41 2.04 -9.30
N PRO A 25 -44.09 2.08 -8.99
CA PRO A 25 -43.20 0.98 -9.32
C PRO A 25 -43.72 -0.29 -8.65
N SER A 26 -43.72 -1.39 -9.42
CA SER A 26 -44.13 -2.70 -8.89
C SER A 26 -43.37 -3.03 -7.58
N ALA A 27 -43.98 -3.75 -6.66
CA ALA A 27 -43.37 -4.13 -5.38
C ALA A 27 -42.01 -4.87 -5.53
N GLN A 28 -41.70 -5.40 -6.71
CA GLN A 28 -40.44 -6.09 -7.02
C GLN A 28 -39.41 -5.22 -7.75
N PHE A 29 -39.72 -3.96 -8.06
CA PHE A 29 -38.84 -3.07 -8.81
C PHE A 29 -37.47 -2.93 -8.14
N THR A 30 -37.47 -2.59 -6.84
CA THR A 30 -36.24 -2.45 -6.05
C THR A 30 -35.42 -3.73 -6.04
N ASN A 31 -36.07 -4.88 -5.90
CA ASN A 31 -35.39 -6.18 -5.88
C ASN A 31 -34.73 -6.48 -7.23
N ARG A 32 -35.44 -6.25 -8.36
CA ARG A 32 -34.88 -6.47 -9.71
C ARG A 32 -33.73 -5.52 -10.03
N VAL A 33 -33.84 -4.25 -9.65
CA VAL A 33 -32.78 -3.27 -9.87
C VAL A 33 -31.55 -3.64 -9.06
N MET A 34 -31.74 -4.00 -7.79
CA MET A 34 -30.63 -4.42 -6.92
C MET A 34 -29.95 -5.68 -7.44
N ASP A 35 -30.71 -6.69 -7.88
CA ASP A 35 -30.18 -7.92 -8.45
C ASP A 35 -29.36 -7.66 -9.73
N MET A 36 -29.85 -6.80 -10.62
CA MET A 36 -29.12 -6.42 -11.83
C MET A 36 -27.81 -5.68 -11.52
N VAL A 37 -27.83 -4.74 -10.56
CA VAL A 37 -26.62 -4.01 -10.14
C VAL A 37 -25.61 -4.97 -9.49
N MET A 38 -26.09 -5.89 -8.65
CA MET A 38 -25.24 -6.89 -8.00
C MET A 38 -24.59 -7.82 -9.04
N GLN A 39 -25.36 -8.27 -10.04
CA GLN A 39 -24.83 -9.11 -11.11
C GLN A 39 -23.79 -8.39 -11.97
N ASP A 40 -24.01 -7.12 -12.33
CA ASP A 40 -23.01 -6.36 -13.11
C ASP A 40 -21.74 -6.09 -12.29
N TRP A 41 -21.87 -5.90 -10.98
CA TRP A 41 -20.72 -5.77 -10.07
C TRP A 41 -19.92 -7.08 -9.95
N LEU A 42 -20.60 -8.22 -9.88
CA LEU A 42 -19.97 -9.54 -9.84
C LEU A 42 -19.34 -9.94 -11.19
N ALA A 43 -19.95 -9.52 -12.31
CA ALA A 43 -19.46 -9.82 -13.65
C ALA A 43 -18.19 -9.06 -14.03
N LYS A 44 -17.90 -7.94 -13.34
CA LYS A 44 -16.68 -7.14 -13.52
C LYS A 44 -15.84 -7.19 -12.25
N PRO A 45 -15.23 -8.36 -11.91
CA PRO A 45 -14.29 -8.40 -10.80
C PRO A 45 -13.19 -7.39 -11.10
N ILE A 46 -13.08 -6.40 -10.22
CA ILE A 46 -12.03 -5.39 -10.29
C ILE A 46 -10.71 -6.16 -10.23
N GLU A 47 -10.02 -6.29 -11.37
CA GLU A 47 -8.71 -6.91 -11.41
C GLU A 47 -7.78 -6.07 -10.53
N MET A 48 -7.63 -6.49 -9.27
CA MET A 48 -6.68 -5.88 -8.37
C MET A 48 -5.29 -6.16 -8.93
N LYS A 49 -4.73 -5.20 -9.66
CA LYS A 49 -3.34 -5.24 -10.08
C LYS A 49 -2.50 -5.55 -8.84
N LYS A 50 -1.77 -6.66 -8.90
CA LYS A 50 -0.95 -7.16 -7.80
C LYS A 50 -0.05 -6.01 -7.33
N PRO A 51 -0.18 -5.55 -6.06
CA PRO A 51 0.27 -4.21 -5.69
C PRO A 51 1.78 -4.00 -5.88
N ILE A 52 2.60 -5.07 -5.77
CA ILE A 52 4.05 -5.02 -5.98
C ILE A 52 4.53 -6.39 -6.47
N SER A 53 5.42 -6.43 -7.47
CA SER A 53 6.02 -7.68 -7.94
C SER A 53 7.03 -8.23 -6.91
N ARG A 54 7.18 -9.55 -6.86
CA ARG A 54 8.05 -10.22 -5.87
C ARG A 54 9.53 -9.81 -6.00
N ASN A 55 9.98 -9.46 -7.21
CA ASN A 55 11.33 -8.97 -7.45
C ASN A 55 11.54 -7.55 -6.90
N GLN A 56 10.52 -6.69 -6.97
CA GLN A 56 10.58 -5.35 -6.38
C GLN A 56 10.68 -5.41 -4.85
N TRP A 57 10.02 -6.37 -4.19
CA TRP A 57 10.17 -6.59 -2.75
C TRP A 57 11.60 -6.95 -2.33
N ILE A 58 12.31 -7.73 -3.14
CA ILE A 58 13.71 -8.07 -2.87
C ILE A 58 14.60 -6.82 -2.98
N TRP A 59 14.39 -6.00 -4.01
CA TRP A 59 15.11 -4.72 -4.16
C TRP A 59 14.81 -3.75 -3.03
N ILE A 60 13.54 -3.61 -2.62
CA ILE A 60 13.13 -2.77 -1.50
C ILE A 60 13.79 -3.24 -0.21
N SER A 61 13.74 -4.54 0.08
CA SER A 61 14.37 -5.12 1.27
C SER A 61 15.89 -4.91 1.27
N GLY A 62 16.54 -5.09 0.11
CA GLY A 62 17.98 -4.86 -0.03
C GLY A 62 18.36 -3.40 0.20
N LEU A 63 17.57 -2.46 -0.34
CA LEU A 63 17.78 -1.03 -0.16
C LEU A 63 17.60 -0.62 1.31
N ILE A 64 16.56 -1.12 1.98
CA ILE A 64 16.34 -0.86 3.41
C ILE A 64 17.52 -1.39 4.23
N LEU A 65 17.96 -2.62 3.97
CA LEU A 65 19.07 -3.23 4.69
C LEU A 65 20.38 -2.45 4.49
N LEU A 66 20.64 -1.97 3.26
CA LEU A 66 21.79 -1.14 2.96
C LEU A 66 21.75 0.20 3.69
N VAL A 67 20.60 0.85 3.75
CA VAL A 67 20.42 2.10 4.52
C VAL A 67 20.68 1.86 6.00
N VAL A 68 20.16 0.77 6.58
CA VAL A 68 20.42 0.41 7.98
C VAL A 68 21.91 0.17 8.23
N LEU A 69 22.60 -0.54 7.34
CA LEU A 69 24.05 -0.77 7.46
C LEU A 69 24.84 0.52 7.40
N ILE A 70 24.49 1.46 6.51
CA ILE A 70 25.13 2.77 6.45
C ILE A 70 24.88 3.53 7.75
N LEU A 71 23.63 3.58 8.23
CA LEU A 71 23.28 4.27 9.49
C LEU A 71 24.02 3.71 10.72
N LEU A 72 24.36 2.43 10.72
CA LEU A 72 25.12 1.78 11.79
C LEU A 72 26.64 1.93 11.63
N GLY A 73 27.14 1.85 10.39
CA GLY A 73 28.58 1.79 10.10
C GLY A 73 29.23 3.14 9.86
N THR A 74 28.48 4.14 9.41
CA THR A 74 28.96 5.51 9.29
C THR A 74 28.34 6.37 10.36
N ASP A 75 29.14 7.26 10.95
CA ASP A 75 28.61 8.29 11.84
C ASP A 75 27.91 9.37 11.01
N VAL A 76 26.78 9.02 10.40
CA VAL A 76 25.94 9.93 9.61
C VAL A 76 25.57 11.17 10.43
N ARG A 77 25.55 11.05 11.76
CA ARG A 77 25.33 12.16 12.69
C ARG A 77 26.50 13.14 12.65
N THR A 78 27.77 12.69 12.59
CA THR A 78 28.91 13.61 12.41
C THR A 78 28.82 14.41 11.12
N LEU A 79 28.45 13.77 10.01
CA LEU A 79 28.27 14.42 8.71
C LEU A 79 27.19 15.50 8.77
N ILE A 80 26.07 15.21 9.43
CA ILE A 80 24.92 16.12 9.54
C ILE A 80 25.16 17.21 10.59
N SER A 81 25.87 16.90 11.68
CA SER A 81 26.25 17.88 12.71
C SER A 81 27.35 18.83 12.24
N SER A 82 28.17 18.42 11.26
CA SER A 82 29.17 19.28 10.63
C SER A 82 28.59 20.21 9.57
N ALA A 83 27.33 19.99 9.15
CA ALA A 83 26.68 20.83 8.18
C ALA A 83 26.07 22.06 8.87
N GLU A 84 26.43 23.28 8.42
CA GLU A 84 25.99 24.56 8.99
C GLU A 84 24.48 24.87 8.80
N ASN A 85 23.65 23.87 8.47
CA ASN A 85 22.26 24.08 8.12
C ASN A 85 21.33 23.74 9.31
N PRO A 86 20.56 24.72 9.84
CA PRO A 86 19.69 24.52 11.00
C PRO A 86 18.60 23.46 10.77
N PHE A 87 18.17 23.24 9.53
CA PHE A 87 17.21 22.19 9.18
C PHE A 87 17.79 20.78 9.38
N LEU A 88 19.06 20.60 9.04
CA LEU A 88 19.76 19.31 9.17
C LEU A 88 19.94 18.92 10.64
N HIS A 89 20.18 19.89 11.51
CA HIS A 89 20.20 19.66 12.96
C HIS A 89 18.83 19.26 13.52
N GLN A 90 17.73 19.81 13.00
CA GLN A 90 16.38 19.39 13.41
C GLN A 90 16.08 17.96 12.96
N ILE A 91 16.50 17.57 11.76
CA ILE A 91 16.38 16.18 11.29
C ILE A 91 17.18 15.22 12.16
N ASP A 92 18.40 15.58 12.55
CA ASP A 92 19.20 14.74 13.45
C ASP A 92 18.49 14.51 14.78
N ALA A 93 18.01 15.58 15.41
CA ALA A 93 17.37 15.51 16.72
C ALA A 93 16.03 14.73 16.69
N VAL A 94 15.21 14.93 15.65
CA VAL A 94 13.85 14.36 15.59
C VAL A 94 13.85 12.94 15.02
N LEU A 95 14.69 12.64 14.04
CA LEU A 95 14.64 11.37 13.31
C LEU A 95 15.88 10.50 13.57
N LEU A 96 17.08 11.02 13.34
CA LEU A 96 18.27 10.17 13.30
C LEU A 96 18.72 9.72 14.69
N GLN A 97 18.66 10.60 15.69
CA GLN A 97 19.01 10.28 17.07
C GLN A 97 18.14 9.15 17.65
N PRO A 98 16.79 9.21 17.63
CA PRO A 98 15.97 8.12 18.18
C PRO A 98 16.09 6.83 17.36
N ILE A 99 16.22 6.91 16.03
CA ILE A 99 16.44 5.73 15.18
C ILE A 99 17.76 5.05 15.53
N ASN A 100 18.85 5.81 15.61
CA ASN A 100 20.16 5.25 15.92
C ASN A 100 20.20 4.64 17.32
N GLN A 101 19.67 5.33 18.34
CA GLN A 101 19.60 4.78 19.69
C GLN A 101 18.76 3.49 19.76
N THR A 102 17.67 3.41 18.99
CA THR A 102 16.84 2.20 18.94
C THR A 102 17.59 1.07 18.23
N LEU A 103 18.25 1.36 17.10
CA LEU A 103 19.05 0.38 16.37
C LEU A 103 20.19 -0.17 17.24
N ILE A 104 20.95 0.69 17.92
CA ILE A 104 22.04 0.28 18.82
C ILE A 104 21.50 -0.60 19.95
N LYS A 105 20.41 -0.23 20.61
CA LYS A 105 19.81 -1.06 21.67
C LYS A 105 19.35 -2.42 21.17
N VAL A 106 18.73 -2.48 19.98
CA VAL A 106 18.32 -3.74 19.36
C VAL A 106 19.56 -4.59 19.04
N PHE A 107 20.62 -4.00 18.47
CA PHE A 107 21.86 -4.71 18.17
C PHE A 107 22.58 -5.21 19.43
N GLU A 108 22.69 -4.40 20.47
CA GLU A 108 23.25 -4.81 21.76
C GLU A 108 22.43 -5.95 22.39
N SER A 109 21.10 -5.85 22.34
CA SER A 109 20.23 -6.93 22.79
C SER A 109 20.40 -8.18 21.94
N LEU A 110 20.62 -8.03 20.63
CA LEU A 110 20.82 -9.15 19.72
C LEU A 110 22.13 -9.87 20.03
N ILE A 111 23.22 -9.14 20.31
CA ILE A 111 24.56 -9.69 20.66
C ILE A 111 24.54 -10.44 22.01
N LYS A 112 23.68 -10.02 22.94
CA LYS A 112 23.52 -10.67 24.26
C LYS A 112 22.76 -12.00 24.20
N LEU A 113 22.22 -12.39 23.04
CA LEU A 113 21.50 -13.65 22.91
C LEU A 113 22.46 -14.85 23.02
N PRO A 114 22.04 -15.96 23.67
CA PRO A 114 22.82 -17.18 23.71
C PRO A 114 23.14 -17.71 22.31
N VAL A 115 24.33 -18.28 22.14
CA VAL A 115 24.82 -18.81 20.84
C VAL A 115 23.84 -19.80 20.20
N MET A 116 23.13 -20.58 21.02
CA MET A 116 22.09 -21.52 20.59
C MET A 116 21.00 -20.85 19.73
N VAL A 117 20.64 -19.60 20.04
CA VAL A 117 19.61 -18.85 19.30
C VAL A 117 20.08 -18.55 17.88
N TYR A 118 21.35 -18.19 17.69
CA TYR A 118 21.90 -17.96 16.34
C TYR A 118 21.94 -19.25 15.54
N ILE A 119 22.33 -20.38 16.15
CA ILE A 119 22.37 -21.67 15.47
C ILE A 119 20.96 -22.02 14.97
N VAL A 120 19.95 -21.91 15.83
CA VAL A 120 18.55 -22.16 15.45
C VAL A 120 18.09 -21.20 14.34
N ALA A 121 18.38 -19.90 14.46
CA ALA A 121 18.00 -18.91 13.44
C ALA A 121 18.65 -19.19 12.07
N VAL A 122 19.94 -19.55 12.05
CA VAL A 122 20.66 -19.91 10.82
C VAL A 122 20.11 -21.20 10.22
N SER A 123 19.81 -22.21 11.04
CA SER A 123 19.19 -23.45 10.58
C SER A 123 17.81 -23.21 9.96
N PHE A 124 16.94 -22.43 10.61
CA PHE A 124 15.64 -22.05 10.08
C PHE A 124 15.76 -21.25 8.78
N GLY A 125 16.64 -20.25 8.76
CA GLY A 125 16.90 -19.44 7.56
C GLY A 125 17.39 -20.29 6.40
N GLY A 126 18.31 -21.22 6.66
CA GLY A 126 18.82 -22.18 5.67
C GLY A 126 17.74 -23.09 5.12
N LEU A 127 16.85 -23.61 5.97
CA LEU A 127 15.75 -24.48 5.55
C LEU A 127 14.74 -23.73 4.66
N VAL A 128 14.38 -22.49 5.02
CA VAL A 128 13.51 -21.64 4.20
C VAL A 128 14.16 -21.28 2.86
N ALA A 129 15.46 -21.00 2.85
CA ALA A 129 16.21 -20.72 1.63
C ALA A 129 16.25 -21.96 0.72
N PHE A 130 16.52 -23.13 1.30
CA PHE A 130 16.53 -24.40 0.59
C PHE A 130 15.16 -24.71 -0.02
N ASP A 131 14.08 -24.60 0.76
CA ASP A 131 12.71 -24.84 0.30
C ASP A 131 12.33 -23.89 -0.85
N ARG A 132 12.79 -22.63 -0.80
CA ARG A 132 12.60 -21.68 -1.91
C ARG A 132 13.38 -22.06 -3.16
N ILE A 133 14.61 -22.58 -3.02
CA ILE A 133 15.43 -23.00 -4.17
C ILE A 133 14.82 -24.25 -4.81
N VAL A 134 14.43 -25.23 -4.01
CA VAL A 134 13.79 -26.47 -4.47
C VAL A 134 12.46 -26.19 -5.15
N ASN A 135 11.58 -25.38 -4.56
CA ASN A 135 10.33 -24.98 -5.23
C ASN A 135 10.56 -24.22 -6.54
N LYS A 136 11.63 -23.43 -6.64
CA LYS A 136 11.96 -22.74 -7.89
C LYS A 136 12.51 -23.69 -8.96
N LEU A 137 13.20 -24.76 -8.56
CA LEU A 137 13.73 -25.79 -9.46
C LEU A 137 12.67 -26.81 -9.90
N LEU A 138 11.66 -27.09 -9.07
CA LEU A 138 10.58 -28.04 -9.38
C LEU A 138 9.42 -27.44 -10.20
N HIS A 139 9.32 -26.11 -10.28
CA HIS A 139 8.29 -25.39 -11.04
C HIS A 139 8.86 -24.63 -12.25
N HIS A 140 10.04 -25.03 -12.71
CA HIS A 140 10.60 -24.81 -14.04
C HIS A 140 10.86 -26.16 -14.68
#